data_AF-A0A970ST16-F1
#
_entry.id   AF-A0A970ST16-F1
#
_cell.length_a   1.000
_cell.length_b   1.000
_cell.length_c   1.000
_cell.angle_alpha   90.00
_cell.angle_beta   90.00
_cell.angle_gamma   90.00
#
_symmetry.space_group_name_H-M   'P 1'
#
loop_
_entity.id
_entity.type
_entity.pdbx_description
1 polymer ?
#
loop_
_entity_poly.entity_id
_entity_poly.type
_entity_poly.pdbx_seq_one_letter_code
_entity_poly.pdbx_strand_id
1 'polypeptide(L)'
;MSRIKSKIEAVVTLSPSTCYYMKTGKCSLNVVTDYYVSASSKTAANELLFCPRLYSAMRGREKMKPISVTPCECGHAEVVSGHQRACIASQKGIEMSISLAAKKPKANCPICGGQLTFEKNSGENRFIRLKVSADDEQ
;
A
#
# COMPACT_ATOMS: atom_id res chain seq x y z
N MET A 1 -16.35 7.28 17.19
CA MET A 1 -15.01 6.83 17.65
C MET A 1 -14.68 5.56 16.87
N SER A 2 -13.79 5.63 15.87
CA SER A 2 -13.39 4.43 15.11
C SER A 2 -12.53 3.56 16.03
N ARG A 3 -13.02 2.37 16.37
CA ARG A 3 -12.24 1.38 17.12
C ARG A 3 -11.34 0.70 16.12
N ILE A 4 -10.02 0.81 16.28
CA ILE A 4 -9.04 0.03 15.52
C ILE A 4 -9.44 -1.44 15.68
N LYS A 5 -9.95 -2.06 14.61
CA LYS A 5 -10.55 -3.40 14.69
C LYS A 5 -9.49 -4.50 14.53
N SER A 6 -8.32 -4.24 13.93
CA SER A 6 -7.19 -5.19 13.91
C SER A 6 -5.94 -4.63 13.20
N LYS A 7 -4.80 -5.30 13.41
CA LYS A 7 -3.63 -5.21 12.53
C LYS A 7 -3.68 -6.39 11.56
N ILE A 8 -3.50 -6.14 10.27
CA ILE A 8 -3.47 -7.20 9.25
C ILE A 8 -2.14 -7.20 8.52
N GLU A 9 -1.65 -8.40 8.21
CA GLU A 9 -0.52 -8.60 7.30
C GLU A 9 -1.06 -8.77 5.88
N ALA A 10 -0.66 -7.87 5.00
CA ALA A 10 -1.15 -7.81 3.64
C ALA A 10 0.01 -7.76 2.63
N VAL A 11 -0.22 -8.33 1.45
CA VAL A 11 0.67 -8.13 0.31
C VAL A 11 0.17 -6.94 -0.53
N VAL A 12 1.11 -6.12 -0.99
CA VAL A 12 0.89 -5.14 -2.04
C VAL A 12 1.79 -5.46 -3.22
N THR A 13 1.24 -5.47 -4.41
CA THR A 13 2.00 -5.60 -5.64
C THR A 13 2.30 -4.22 -6.20
N LEU A 14 3.59 -3.88 -6.30
CA LEU A 14 4.08 -2.62 -6.85
C LEU A 14 5.08 -2.91 -7.98
N SER A 15 5.13 -2.05 -8.98
CA SER A 15 6.03 -2.18 -10.12
C SER A 15 7.03 -1.02 -10.18
N PRO A 16 8.16 -1.16 -10.90
CA PRO A 16 9.06 -0.03 -11.19
C PRO A 16 8.38 1.13 -11.93
N SER A 17 7.29 0.87 -12.65
CA SER A 17 6.46 1.90 -13.30
C SER A 17 5.49 2.62 -12.36
N THR A 18 5.19 2.06 -11.20
CA THR A 18 4.18 2.59 -10.25
C THR A 18 4.76 2.99 -8.90
N CYS A 19 6.03 2.67 -8.63
CA CYS A 19 6.69 2.96 -7.36
C CYS A 19 8.13 3.43 -7.56
N TYR A 20 8.40 4.66 -7.11
CA TYR A 20 9.74 5.26 -7.18
C TYR A 20 10.81 4.45 -6.43
N TYR A 21 10.43 3.80 -5.32
CA TYR A 21 11.34 2.92 -4.57
C TYR A 21 11.79 1.72 -5.41
N MET A 22 10.87 1.08 -6.15
CA MET A 22 11.22 -0.06 -7.00
C MET A 22 12.13 0.35 -8.17
N LYS A 23 12.02 1.60 -8.62
CA LYS A 23 12.84 2.17 -9.71
C LYS A 23 14.25 2.57 -9.25
N THR A 24 14.41 3.02 -8.00
CA THR A 24 15.64 3.71 -7.56
C THR A 24 16.25 3.20 -6.24
N GLY A 25 15.58 2.29 -5.55
CA GLY A 25 15.95 1.83 -4.20
C GLY A 25 15.69 2.86 -3.09
N LYS A 26 15.23 4.08 -3.42
CA LYS A 26 14.95 5.16 -2.44
C LYS A 26 13.47 5.49 -2.42
N CYS A 27 12.87 5.58 -1.23
CA CYS A 27 11.45 5.91 -1.11
C CYS A 27 11.25 7.41 -1.20
N SER A 28 10.38 7.87 -2.12
CA SER A 28 10.10 9.29 -2.30
C SER A 28 9.53 9.97 -1.05
N LEU A 29 8.88 9.23 -0.15
CA LEU A 29 8.40 9.72 1.15
C LEU A 29 9.51 10.09 2.14
N ASN A 30 10.74 9.63 1.91
CA ASN A 30 11.90 9.90 2.77
C ASN A 30 12.90 10.85 2.10
N VAL A 31 12.85 10.97 0.77
CA VAL A 31 13.77 11.83 0.01
C VAL A 31 13.26 13.28 -0.01
N VAL A 32 11.95 13.48 -0.08
CA VAL A 32 11.35 14.81 -0.14
C VAL A 32 10.87 15.18 1.26
N THR A 33 11.64 16.01 1.96
CA THR A 33 11.23 16.55 3.27
C THR A 33 10.32 17.77 3.14
N ASP A 34 10.46 18.58 2.07
CA ASP A 34 9.83 19.90 1.98
C ASP A 34 9.29 20.28 0.59
N TYR A 35 8.87 19.31 -0.23
CA TYR A 35 8.40 19.52 -1.62
C TYR A 35 9.39 20.19 -2.58
N TYR A 36 10.61 20.49 -2.13
CA TYR A 36 11.67 21.04 -2.96
C TYR A 36 12.30 19.93 -3.80
N VAL A 37 12.09 19.99 -5.12
CA VAL A 37 12.76 19.11 -6.09
C VAL A 37 13.85 19.94 -6.77
N SER A 38 15.11 19.57 -6.59
CA SER A 38 16.21 20.17 -7.36
C SER A 38 15.96 19.94 -8.86
N ALA A 39 16.08 20.99 -9.66
CA ALA A 39 15.85 20.97 -11.11
C ALA A 39 16.77 19.99 -11.88
N SER A 40 17.76 19.38 -11.23
CA SER A 40 18.73 18.46 -11.84
C SER A 40 18.29 16.99 -11.90
N SER A 41 17.12 16.62 -11.37
CA SER A 41 16.70 15.21 -11.37
C SER A 41 16.26 14.76 -12.77
N LYS A 42 16.93 13.76 -13.35
CA LYS A 42 16.50 13.02 -14.57
C LYS A 42 15.14 12.31 -14.41
N THR A 43 14.46 12.49 -13.29
CA THR A 43 13.16 11.88 -12.97
C THR A 43 12.09 12.95 -13.06
N ALA A 44 10.96 12.64 -13.71
CA ALA A 44 9.82 13.54 -13.76
C ALA A 44 9.36 13.88 -12.33
N ALA A 45 9.20 15.18 -12.02
CA ALA A 45 8.78 15.65 -10.69
C ALA A 45 7.48 14.99 -10.21
N ASN A 46 6.60 14.60 -11.13
CA ASN A 46 5.36 13.89 -10.82
C ASN A 46 5.59 12.49 -10.23
N GLU A 47 6.62 11.76 -10.65
CA GLU A 47 6.95 10.43 -10.09
C GLU A 47 7.53 10.56 -8.67
N LEU A 48 8.37 11.58 -8.44
CA LEU A 48 8.97 11.89 -7.15
C LEU A 48 7.95 12.39 -6.13
N LEU A 49 7.04 13.27 -6.56
CA LEU A 49 6.07 13.90 -5.66
C LEU A 49 4.77 13.12 -5.49
N PHE A 50 4.60 11.99 -6.19
CA PHE A 50 3.37 11.18 -6.12
C PHE A 50 3.05 10.74 -4.68
N CYS A 51 3.96 10.00 -4.03
CA CYS A 51 3.73 9.50 -2.67
C CYS A 51 3.66 10.63 -1.63
N PRO A 52 4.52 11.66 -1.64
CA PRO A 52 4.39 12.81 -0.74
C PRO A 52 3.03 13.52 -0.84
N ARG A 53 2.56 13.82 -2.06
CA ARG A 53 1.24 14.45 -2.26
C ARG A 53 0.11 13.56 -1.77
N LEU A 54 0.17 12.26 -2.08
CA LEU A 54 -0.81 11.29 -1.61
C LEU A 54 -0.82 11.19 -0.08
N TYR A 55 0.35 11.21 0.57
CA TYR A 55 0.46 11.21 2.03
C TYR A 55 -0.14 12.48 2.65
N SER A 56 0.11 13.66 2.07
CA SER A 56 -0.52 14.91 2.54
C SER A 56 -2.05 14.87 2.40
N ALA A 57 -2.57 14.34 1.29
CA ALA A 57 -4.01 14.12 1.14
C ALA A 57 -4.55 13.15 2.21
N MET A 58 -3.82 12.07 2.51
CA MET A 58 -4.18 11.12 3.58
C MET A 58 -4.20 11.77 4.97
N ARG A 59 -3.34 12.76 5.23
CA ARG A 59 -3.33 13.51 6.50
C ARG A 59 -4.45 14.54 6.61
N GLY A 60 -4.99 15.02 5.50
CA GLY A 60 -5.94 16.14 5.42
C GLY A 60 -7.34 15.89 6.01
N ARG A 61 -7.60 14.75 6.67
CA ARG A 61 -8.92 14.30 7.14
C ARG A 61 -10.01 14.24 6.05
N GLU A 62 -9.66 14.37 4.77
CA GLU A 62 -10.56 14.01 3.68
C GLU A 62 -10.92 12.53 3.81
N LYS A 63 -12.20 12.20 3.63
CA LYS A 63 -12.66 10.80 3.60
C LYS A 63 -11.94 10.08 2.48
N MET A 64 -10.91 9.34 2.84
CA MET A 64 -10.13 8.56 1.88
C MET A 64 -10.94 7.35 1.42
N LYS A 65 -10.86 7.06 0.12
CA LYS A 65 -11.44 5.84 -0.42
C LYS A 65 -10.83 4.63 0.29
N PRO A 66 -11.66 3.67 0.76
CA PRO A 66 -11.17 2.46 1.41
C PRO A 66 -10.21 1.70 0.48
N ILE A 67 -9.35 0.89 1.09
CA ILE A 67 -8.52 -0.05 0.34
C ILE A 67 -9.28 -1.35 0.16
N SER A 68 -9.28 -1.90 -1.04
CA SER A 68 -9.95 -3.17 -1.31
C SER A 68 -8.98 -4.30 -1.05
N VAL A 69 -9.37 -5.24 -0.20
CA VAL A 69 -8.56 -6.40 0.18
C VAL A 69 -9.31 -7.71 -0.08
N THR A 70 -8.56 -8.73 -0.47
CA THR A 70 -9.04 -10.11 -0.52
C THR A 70 -8.39 -10.88 0.64
N PRO A 71 -9.18 -11.37 1.60
CA PRO A 71 -8.63 -12.19 2.68
C PRO A 71 -8.20 -13.56 2.14
N CYS A 72 -7.16 -14.11 2.73
CA CYS A 72 -6.71 -15.49 2.50
C CYS A 72 -7.17 -16.38 3.66
N GLU A 73 -7.35 -17.68 3.42
CA GLU A 73 -7.78 -18.64 4.44
C GLU A 73 -6.80 -18.74 5.63
N CYS A 74 -5.52 -18.44 5.40
CA CYS A 74 -4.48 -18.43 6.42
C CYS A 74 -4.47 -17.16 7.32
N GLY A 75 -5.38 -16.22 7.12
CA GLY A 75 -5.46 -14.97 7.89
C GLY A 75 -4.67 -13.77 7.34
N HIS A 76 -3.93 -13.95 6.24
CA HIS A 76 -3.31 -12.86 5.48
C HIS A 76 -4.29 -12.18 4.54
N ALA A 77 -3.91 -11.03 3.98
CA ALA A 77 -4.70 -10.36 2.96
C ALA A 77 -3.87 -10.00 1.72
N GLU A 78 -4.54 -9.87 0.58
CA GLU A 78 -3.99 -9.31 -0.65
C GLU A 78 -4.69 -8.00 -0.94
N VAL A 79 -3.94 -6.92 -1.08
CA VAL A 79 -4.49 -5.64 -1.52
C VAL A 79 -4.77 -5.74 -3.00
N VAL A 80 -6.03 -5.53 -3.40
CA VAL A 80 -6.47 -5.54 -4.80
C VAL A 80 -6.54 -4.11 -5.34
N SER A 81 -6.86 -3.14 -4.48
CA SER A 81 -6.96 -1.73 -4.87
C SER A 81 -6.36 -0.81 -3.80
N GLY A 82 -5.75 0.30 -4.24
CA GLY A 82 -5.14 1.27 -3.34
C GLY A 82 -3.76 0.87 -2.81
N HIS A 83 -2.98 0.10 -3.58
CA HIS A 83 -1.62 -0.35 -3.24
C HIS A 83 -0.72 0.75 -2.66
N GLN A 84 -0.67 1.93 -3.28
CA GLN A 84 0.17 3.03 -2.78
C GLN A 84 -0.36 3.61 -1.47
N ARG A 85 -1.69 3.71 -1.29
CA ARG A 85 -2.30 4.14 -0.01
C ARG A 85 -1.97 3.14 1.10
N ALA A 86 -2.10 1.84 0.82
CA ALA A 86 -1.76 0.79 1.75
C ALA A 86 -0.26 0.83 2.13
N CYS A 87 0.63 1.00 1.16
CA CYS A 87 2.07 1.13 1.41
C CYS A 87 2.40 2.35 2.29
N ILE A 88 1.86 3.53 1.96
CA ILE A 88 2.04 4.77 2.75
C ILE A 88 1.48 4.59 4.16
N ALA A 89 0.28 4.02 4.29
CA ALA A 89 -0.36 3.80 5.58
C ALA A 89 0.46 2.89 6.48
N SER A 90 1.02 1.81 5.93
CA SER A 90 1.91 0.91 6.66
C SER A 90 3.17 1.64 7.16
N GLN A 91 3.83 2.41 6.29
CA GLN A 91 5.07 3.10 6.63
C GLN A 91 4.88 4.24 7.64
N LYS A 92 3.77 4.98 7.54
CA LYS A 92 3.50 6.15 8.37
C LYS A 92 2.54 5.85 9.53
N GLY A 93 2.12 4.59 9.68
CA GLY A 93 1.23 4.14 10.75
C GLY A 93 -0.18 4.73 10.71
N ILE A 94 -0.65 5.13 9.53
CA ILE A 94 -2.01 5.66 9.31
C ILE A 94 -3.03 4.51 9.35
N GLU A 95 -4.17 4.74 9.99
CA GLU A 95 -5.30 3.82 9.98
C GLU A 95 -6.09 3.94 8.68
N MET A 96 -6.46 2.80 8.09
CA MET A 96 -7.19 2.75 6.82
C MET A 96 -8.50 1.97 6.95
N SER A 97 -9.54 2.47 6.31
CA SER A 97 -10.76 1.69 6.08
C SER A 97 -10.51 0.62 5.02
N ILE A 98 -10.99 -0.59 5.29
CA ILE A 98 -10.92 -1.73 4.36
C ILE A 98 -12.30 -2.03 3.76
N SER A 99 -12.32 -2.40 2.48
CA SER A 99 -13.46 -3.03 1.82
C SER A 99 -13.08 -4.42 1.30
N LEU A 100 -13.99 -5.39 1.40
CA LEU A 100 -13.74 -6.74 0.89
C LEU A 100 -13.99 -6.78 -0.61
N ALA A 101 -12.96 -7.07 -1.40
CA ALA A 101 -13.06 -7.18 -2.85
C ALA A 101 -13.76 -8.49 -3.29
N ALA A 102 -13.54 -9.57 -2.54
CA ALA A 102 -14.09 -10.88 -2.82
C ALA A 102 -14.98 -11.37 -1.67
N LYS A 103 -16.11 -12.01 -2.03
CA LYS A 103 -17.03 -12.63 -1.06
C LYS A 103 -16.48 -13.93 -0.45
N LYS A 104 -15.42 -14.51 -1.05
CA LYS A 104 -14.80 -15.75 -0.59
C LYS A 104 -13.31 -15.54 -0.35
N PRO A 105 -12.74 -16.12 0.71
CA PRO A 105 -11.31 -16.06 0.94
C PRO A 105 -10.56 -16.82 -0.16
N LYS A 106 -9.35 -16.35 -0.47
CA LYS A 106 -8.45 -16.99 -1.43
C LYS A 106 -7.69 -18.13 -0.73
N ALA A 107 -7.70 -19.32 -1.32
CA ALA A 107 -6.92 -20.46 -0.83
C ALA A 107 -5.40 -20.25 -1.03
N ASN A 108 -5.00 -19.66 -2.16
CA ASN A 108 -3.60 -19.39 -2.46
C ASN A 108 -3.16 -18.05 -1.85
N CYS A 109 -2.44 -18.13 -0.73
CA CYS A 109 -1.86 -16.95 -0.10
C CYS A 109 -0.48 -16.64 -0.70
N PRO A 110 -0.25 -15.45 -1.28
CA PRO A 110 1.07 -15.04 -1.77
C PRO A 110 2.10 -14.85 -0.65
N ILE A 111 1.66 -14.68 0.60
CA ILE A 111 2.55 -14.59 1.78
C ILE A 111 3.01 -15.99 2.20
N CYS A 112 2.10 -16.96 2.29
CA CYS A 112 2.43 -18.33 2.68
C CYS A 112 3.08 -19.14 1.54
N GLY A 113 2.61 -18.96 0.31
CA GLY A 113 3.10 -19.65 -0.88
C GLY A 113 4.36 -19.01 -1.48
N GLY A 114 4.58 -17.72 -1.23
CA GLY A 114 5.75 -16.97 -1.71
C GLY A 114 7.09 -17.39 -1.08
N GLN A 115 7.07 -18.29 -0.10
CA GLN A 115 8.30 -18.90 0.43
C GLN A 115 8.90 -19.95 -0.52
N LEU A 116 8.19 -20.39 -1.56
CA LEU A 116 8.62 -21.51 -2.43
C LEU A 116 8.73 -21.20 -3.93
N THR A 117 8.22 -20.07 -4.44
CA THR A 117 8.23 -19.78 -5.88
C THR A 117 9.15 -18.61 -6.25
N PHE A 118 10.33 -18.93 -6.77
CA PHE A 118 11.26 -17.99 -7.42
C PHE A 118 10.77 -17.55 -8.82
N GLU A 119 9.49 -17.21 -8.98
CA GLU A 119 9.02 -16.67 -10.26
C GLU A 119 9.40 -15.19 -10.39
N LYS A 120 10.47 -14.96 -11.15
CA LYS A 120 10.84 -13.66 -11.71
C LYS A 120 9.70 -13.17 -12.61
N ASN A 121 9.24 -11.94 -12.35
CA ASN A 121 8.46 -11.05 -13.22
C ASN A 121 6.93 -11.04 -13.06
N SER A 122 6.43 -10.18 -12.15
CA SER A 122 5.27 -9.31 -12.39
C SER A 122 5.00 -8.38 -11.18
N GLY A 123 5.88 -7.41 -10.96
CA GLY A 123 5.79 -6.51 -9.79
C GLY A 123 6.34 -7.16 -8.53
N GLU A 124 7.19 -6.44 -7.82
CA GLU A 124 7.82 -6.97 -6.62
C GLU A 124 6.81 -6.89 -5.47
N ASN A 125 6.28 -8.04 -5.08
CA ASN A 125 5.36 -8.19 -3.96
C ASN A 125 6.03 -7.68 -2.68
N ARG A 126 5.39 -6.73 -1.99
CA ARG A 126 5.83 -6.28 -0.67
C ARG A 126 4.84 -6.68 0.39
N PHE A 127 5.36 -7.27 1.46
CA PHE A 127 4.61 -7.57 2.66
C PHE A 127 4.56 -6.34 3.56
N ILE A 128 3.36 -5.94 3.97
CA ILE A 128 3.12 -4.76 4.78
C ILE A 128 2.20 -5.10 5.95
N ARG A 129 2.36 -4.34 7.04
CA ARG A 129 1.49 -4.39 8.21
C ARG A 129 0.59 -3.17 8.23
N LEU A 130 -0.71 -3.39 8.16
CA LEU A 130 -1.72 -2.33 8.11
C LEU A 130 -2.49 -2.27 9.43
N LYS A 131 -2.80 -1.05 9.87
CA LYS A 131 -3.82 -0.80 10.90
C LYS A 131 -5.13 -0.53 10.19
N VAL A 132 -6.16 -1.31 10.49
CA VAL A 132 -7.42 -1.23 9.76
C VAL A 132 -8.62 -1.04 10.68
N SER A 133 -9.54 -0.22 10.21
CA SER A 133 -10.92 -0.14 10.71
C SER A 133 -11.83 -0.79 9.69
N ALA A 134 -12.73 -1.68 10.13
CA ALA A 134 -13.79 -2.14 9.25
C ALA A 134 -14.77 -0.98 9.07
N ASP A 135 -14.96 -0.54 7.83
CA ASP A 135 -16.15 0.20 7.44
C ASP A 135 -17.27 -0.83 7.42
N ASP A 136 -18.11 -0.85 8.47
CA ASP A 136 -19.43 -1.49 8.36
C ASP A 136 -20.26 -0.59 7.43
N GLU A 137 -20.16 -0.80 6.12
CA GLU A 137 -21.18 -0.29 5.20
C GLU A 137 -22.48 -1.04 5.52
N GLN A 138 -23.42 -0.29 6.12
CA GLN A 138 -24.83 -0.62 6.32
C GLN A 138 -25.56 -0.78 4.99
#